data_AF-A0A7C6XSP6-F1
#
_entry.id   AF-A0A7C6XSP6-F1
#
_cell.length_a   1.000
_cell.length_b   1.000
_cell.length_c   1.000
_cell.angle_alpha   90.00
_cell.angle_beta   90.00
_cell.angle_gamma   90.00
#
_symmetry.space_group_name_H-M   'P 1'
#
loop_
_entity.id
_entity.type
_entity.pdbx_description
1 polymer ?
#
loop_
_entity_poly.entity_id
_entity_poly.type
_entity_poly.pdbx_seq_one_letter_code
_entity_poly.pdbx_strand_id
1 'polypeptide(L)' 'MAQGDVPSEKEDRPVSMLVDCPRCGQSNPMGERYCVNCGASLAGVEATPREPAEAGEKKGGVLNRLFGKRR' A
#
# COMPACT_ATOMS: atom_id res chain seq x y z
N MET A 1 -21.63 39.37 -18.40
CA MET A 1 -21.63 38.90 -17.00
C MET A 1 -21.98 37.41 -17.00
N ALA A 2 -20.97 36.55 -17.05
CA ALA A 2 -21.11 35.12 -16.77
C ALA A 2 -19.73 34.65 -16.30
N GLN A 3 -19.59 34.44 -14.99
CA GLN A 3 -18.39 33.89 -14.36
C GLN A 3 -18.68 32.45 -13.99
N GLY A 4 -17.75 31.55 -14.31
CA GLY A 4 -17.40 30.40 -13.49
C GLY A 4 -18.28 29.16 -13.60
N ASP A 5 -17.96 28.29 -14.56
CA ASP A 5 -18.15 26.85 -14.42
C ASP A 5 -16.77 26.27 -14.07
N VAL A 6 -16.54 26.00 -12.78
CA VAL A 6 -15.38 25.23 -12.30
C VAL A 6 -15.79 23.76 -12.41
N PRO A 7 -15.14 22.94 -13.25
CA PRO A 7 -15.41 21.52 -13.28
C PRO A 7 -14.92 20.90 -11.96
N SER A 8 -15.89 20.69 -11.08
CA SER A 8 -15.77 19.92 -9.85
C SER A 8 -15.55 18.43 -10.20
N GLU A 9 -14.74 17.74 -9.39
CA GLU A 9 -14.81 16.29 -9.16
C GLU A 9 -14.13 15.28 -10.12
N LYS A 10 -12.88 15.50 -10.53
CA LYS A 10 -12.03 14.35 -10.92
C LYS A 10 -10.68 14.33 -10.20
N GLU A 11 -10.72 13.69 -9.02
CA GLU A 11 -9.80 12.61 -8.66
C GLU A 11 -8.30 12.87 -8.61
N ASP A 12 -7.86 14.07 -8.21
CA ASP A 12 -6.54 14.22 -7.59
C ASP A 12 -6.59 13.65 -6.15
N ARG A 13 -6.77 12.33 -6.05
CA ARG A 13 -6.47 11.63 -4.81
C ARG A 13 -5.00 11.95 -4.55
N PRO A 14 -4.63 12.57 -3.41
CA PRO A 14 -3.23 12.78 -3.11
C PRO A 14 -2.60 11.40 -3.24
N VAL A 15 -1.70 11.25 -4.21
CA VAL A 15 -0.91 10.04 -4.37
C VAL A 15 -0.11 10.01 -3.09
N SER A 16 -0.65 9.30 -2.09
CA SER A 16 -0.06 9.24 -0.76
C SER A 16 1.24 8.49 -0.96
N MET A 17 2.32 9.25 -1.09
CA MET A 17 3.64 8.71 -1.33
C MET A 17 4.02 7.94 -0.05
N LEU A 18 3.81 6.63 -0.11
CA LEU A 18 4.00 5.68 0.97
C LEU A 18 5.19 4.80 0.63
N VAL A 19 5.93 4.41 1.64
CA VAL A 19 7.07 3.53 1.55
C VAL A 19 6.86 2.30 2.41
N ASP A 20 7.07 1.13 1.82
CA ASP A 20 6.92 -0.13 2.54
C ASP A 20 8.19 -0.45 3.32
N CYS A 21 8.02 -0.78 4.60
CA CYS A 21 9.14 -1.14 5.47
C CYS A 21 9.75 -2.47 5.02
N PRO A 22 11.05 -2.55 4.66
CA PRO A 22 11.68 -3.79 4.22
C PRO A 22 11.81 -4.84 5.32
N ARG A 23 11.57 -4.47 6.59
CA ARG A 23 11.66 -5.36 7.75
C ARG A 23 10.34 -6.03 8.12
N CYS A 24 9.21 -5.35 7.94
CA CYS A 24 7.90 -5.85 8.37
C CYS A 24 6.78 -5.71 7.33
N GLY A 25 7.01 -4.97 6.25
CA GLY A 25 6.01 -4.72 5.20
C GLY A 25 4.99 -3.63 5.51
N GLN A 26 5.13 -2.91 6.63
CA GLN A 26 4.24 -1.78 6.95
C GLN A 26 4.43 -0.64 5.95
N SER A 27 3.33 -0.11 5.42
CA SER A 27 3.36 1.13 4.64
C SER A 27 3.48 2.33 5.60
N ASN A 28 4.50 3.14 5.39
CA ASN A 28 4.83 4.34 6.17
C ASN A 28 4.81 5.56 5.24
N PRO A 29 4.49 6.77 5.74
CA PRO A 29 4.56 7.98 4.93
C PRO A 29 6.01 8.28 4.50
N MET A 30 6.16 8.86 3.31
CA MET A 30 7.45 9.36 2.83
C MET A 30 8.01 10.43 3.76
N GLY A 31 9.32 10.36 4.02
CA GLY A 31 10.03 11.25 4.93
C GLY A 31 10.13 10.75 6.36
N GLU A 32 9.48 9.64 6.70
CA GLU A 32 9.63 9.01 8.01
C GLU A 32 11.04 8.42 8.19
N ARG A 33 11.64 8.62 9.37
CA ARG A 33 13.01 8.13 9.68
C ARG A 33 12.98 6.68 10.15
N TYR A 34 11.92 6.28 10.85
CA TYR A 34 11.77 4.95 11.45
C TYR A 34 10.36 4.41 11.26
N CYS A 35 10.24 3.12 10.96
CA CYS A 35 8.95 2.46 10.80
C CYS A 35 8.09 2.56 12.07
N VAL A 36 6.85 3.05 11.93
CA VAL A 36 5.92 3.25 13.06
C VAL A 36 5.48 1.93 13.71
N ASN A 37 5.60 0.82 12.99
CA ASN A 37 5.20 -0.50 13.47
C ASN A 37 6.35 -1.29 14.14
N CYS A 38 7.60 -1.16 13.66
CA CYS A 38 8.71 -1.98 14.16
C CYS A 38 10.00 -1.23 14.53
N GLY A 39 10.06 0.09 14.32
CA GLY A 39 11.22 0.93 14.64
C GLY A 39 12.42 0.80 13.68
N ALA A 40 12.30 0.03 12.59
CA ALA A 40 13.38 -0.10 11.61
C ALA A 40 13.67 1.23 10.88
N SER A 41 14.94 1.52 10.60
CA SER A 41 15.33 2.68 9.80
C SER A 41 14.75 2.60 8.39
N LEU A 42 14.10 3.69 7.95
CA LEU A 42 13.58 3.87 6.60
C LEU A 42 14.43 4.86 5.78
N ALA A 43 15.58 5.27 6.32
CA ALA A 43 16.50 6.18 5.62
C ALA A 43 16.95 5.57 4.28
N GLY A 44 16.59 6.23 3.18
CA GLY A 44 16.95 5.81 1.82
C GLY A 44 15.98 4.82 1.15
N VAL A 45 14.81 4.56 1.75
CA VAL A 45 13.77 3.80 1.06
C VAL A 45 12.93 4.78 0.25
N GLU A 46 13.03 4.69 -1.08
CA GLU A 46 12.27 5.51 -2.01
C GLU A 46 10.82 5.01 -2.06
N ALA A 47 9.81 5.88 -1.98
CA ALA A 47 8.46 5.44 -2.31
C ALA A 47 8.42 5.15 -3.79
N THR A 48 8.15 3.88 -4.09
CA THR A 48 7.56 3.50 -5.36
C THR A 48 6.17 4.12 -5.41
N PRO A 49 5.87 5.00 -6.38
CA PRO A 49 4.51 5.44 -6.63
C PRO A 49 3.70 4.20 -7.00
N ARG A 50 2.98 3.70 -6.02
CA ARG A 50 2.06 2.59 -6.18
C ARG A 50 0.71 3.22 -6.53
N GLU A 51 0.23 2.99 -7.75
CA GLU A 51 -1.21 3.10 -8.01
C GLU A 51 -1.95 2.26 -6.96
N PRO A 52 -3.13 2.69 -6.46
CA PRO A 52 -3.83 2.11 -5.30
C PRO A 52 -4.21 0.61 -5.38
N ALA A 53 -3.68 -0.13 -6.34
CA ALA A 53 -3.86 -1.54 -6.53
C ALA A 53 -2.97 -2.35 -5.55
N GLU A 54 -3.63 -3.03 -4.59
CA GLU A 54 -3.40 -4.46 -4.21
C GLU A 54 -2.59 -4.77 -2.94
N ALA A 55 -2.85 -4.07 -1.82
CA ALA A 55 -2.41 -4.58 -0.53
C ALA A 55 -3.21 -5.85 -0.17
N GLY A 56 -2.70 -6.99 -0.61
CA GLY A 56 -2.85 -8.26 0.09
C GLY A 56 -3.95 -9.21 -0.39
N GLU A 57 -3.53 -10.35 -0.94
CA GLU A 57 -4.31 -11.58 -0.79
C GLU A 57 -3.37 -12.80 -0.74
N LYS A 58 -2.73 -12.98 0.41
CA LYS A 58 -2.05 -14.24 0.76
C LYS A 58 -2.99 -15.10 1.60
N LYS A 59 -4.01 -15.78 1.05
CA LYS A 59 -4.71 -16.92 1.71
C LYS A 59 -5.34 -17.92 0.72
N GLY A 60 -4.54 -18.53 -0.15
CA GLY A 60 -4.90 -19.76 -0.86
C GLY A 60 -4.62 -20.98 0.03
N GLY A 61 -5.64 -21.42 0.78
CA GLY A 61 -5.53 -22.33 1.90
C GLY A 61 -4.93 -23.71 1.63
N VAL A 62 -4.12 -24.14 2.60
CA VAL A 62 -3.65 -25.51 2.91
C VAL A 62 -4.80 -26.55 2.95
N LEU A 63 -6.05 -26.08 2.92
CA LEU A 63 -7.30 -26.85 2.92
C LEU A 63 -7.43 -27.80 1.72
N ASN A 64 -6.88 -27.47 0.53
CA ASN A 64 -7.01 -28.33 -0.65
C ASN A 64 -6.04 -29.54 -0.66
N ARG A 65 -5.09 -29.62 0.28
CA ARG A 65 -4.22 -30.79 0.45
C ARG A 65 -4.77 -31.85 1.41
N LEU A 66 -5.75 -31.49 2.25
CA LEU A 66 -6.31 -32.41 3.24
C LEU A 66 -7.46 -33.28 2.67
N PHE A 67 -8.19 -32.77 1.67
CA PHE A 67 -9.28 -33.50 1.02
C PHE A 67 -8.85 -34.45 -0.12
N GLY A 68 -7.61 -34.35 -0.62
CA GLY A 68 -7.15 -35.12 -1.80
C GLY A 68 -6.27 -36.35 -1.52
N LYS A 69 -6.06 -36.76 -0.26
CA LYS A 69 -5.14 -37.86 0.10
C LYS A 69 -5.80 -38.92 0.97
N ARG A 70 -6.99 -39.40 0.59
CA ARG A 70 -7.54 -40.65 1.12
C ARG A 70 -8.11 -41.53 0.00
N ARG A 71 -7.25 -42.46 -0.43
CA ARG A 71 -7.48 -43.70 -1.18
C ARG A 71 -7.74 -43.58 -2.68
#